data_AF-A0A9X9M672-F1
#
_entry.id   AF-A0A9X9M672-F1
#
_cell.length_a   1.000
_cell.length_b   1.000
_cell.length_c   1.000
_cell.angle_alpha   90.00
_cell.angle_beta   90.00
_cell.angle_gamma   90.00
#
_symmetry.space_group_name_H-M   'P 1'
#
loop_
_entity.id
_entity.type
_entity.pdbx_description
1 polymer ?
#
loop_
_entity_poly.entity_id
_entity_poly.type
_entity_poly.pdbx_seq_one_letter_code
_entity_poly.pdbx_strand_id
1 'polypeptide(L)'
;MSPVFSLCRNTCQSPSPGTLLTGSLLSAGRGDTFTINCSGFDRYGVDPAAFQAVFDRKAFRPVVNYSIPTHVNISFTMSAIVEVDAQLQLMTSFLWLNVIWYNPFIRWNPEECGGIRKISIAAEYLWLPDIFIEEL
;
A
#
# COMPACT_ATOMS: atom_id res chain seq x y z
N MET A 1 3.52 16.29 -10.08
CA MET A 1 4.19 15.81 -8.86
C MET A 1 3.77 14.36 -8.68
N SER A 2 4.61 13.39 -9.02
CA SER A 2 4.23 11.97 -8.94
C SER A 2 4.07 11.56 -7.47
N PRO A 3 3.00 10.85 -7.07
CA PRO A 3 2.87 10.36 -5.71
C PRO A 3 3.95 9.31 -5.45
N VAL A 4 4.83 9.59 -4.49
CA VAL A 4 5.80 8.62 -3.97
C VAL A 4 5.11 7.83 -2.88
N PHE A 5 4.90 6.54 -3.07
CA PHE A 5 4.25 5.69 -2.07
C PHE A 5 5.29 5.06 -1.15
N SER A 6 5.06 5.19 0.16
CA SER A 6 5.88 4.55 1.19
C SER A 6 5.31 3.18 1.53
N LEU A 7 6.01 2.12 1.19
CA LEU A 7 5.65 0.74 1.52
C LEU A 7 6.00 0.48 2.97
N CYS A 8 4.99 0.27 3.82
CA CYS A 8 5.18 -0.01 5.24
C CYS A 8 4.97 -1.49 5.54
N ARG A 9 5.93 -2.09 6.27
CA ARG A 9 5.70 -3.35 6.99
C ARG A 9 4.72 -3.07 8.15
N ASN A 10 3.44 -3.31 7.91
CA ASN A 10 2.39 -3.48 8.93
C ASN A 10 2.07 -2.30 9.87
N THR A 11 2.44 -1.06 9.55
CA THR A 11 2.06 0.11 10.38
C THR A 11 1.44 1.23 9.54
N CYS A 12 0.28 0.94 8.97
CA CYS A 12 -0.71 1.94 8.60
C CYS A 12 -2.12 1.61 9.14
N GLN A 13 -2.22 0.85 10.23
CA GLN A 13 -3.46 0.68 11.01
C GLN A 13 -3.15 0.67 12.52
N SER A 14 -3.96 1.41 13.27
CA SER A 14 -4.03 1.49 14.73
C SER A 14 -4.59 0.19 15.35
N PRO A 15 -4.45 -0.04 16.67
CA PRO A 15 -4.72 -1.34 17.28
C PRO A 15 -6.23 -1.59 17.37
N SER A 16 -6.68 -2.80 17.02
CA SER A 16 -7.99 -3.31 17.41
C SER A 16 -7.84 -4.37 18.51
N PRO A 17 -8.83 -4.49 19.42
CA PRO A 17 -8.66 -5.15 20.71
C PRO A 17 -9.10 -6.61 20.68
N GLY A 18 -8.36 -7.46 21.40
CA GLY A 18 -8.87 -8.77 21.84
C GLY A 18 -8.00 -9.95 21.45
N THR A 19 -6.91 -10.17 22.18
CA THR A 19 -6.21 -11.47 22.20
C THR A 19 -6.94 -12.40 23.16
N LEU A 20 -7.53 -13.49 22.66
CA LEU A 20 -7.86 -14.66 23.46
C LEU A 20 -7.04 -15.84 22.95
N LEU A 21 -6.15 -16.32 23.82
CA LEU A 21 -5.32 -17.50 23.59
C LEU A 21 -6.18 -18.76 23.60
N THR A 22 -6.14 -19.57 22.54
CA THR A 22 -6.30 -21.01 22.67
C THR A 22 -5.30 -21.72 21.77
N GLY A 23 -4.54 -22.63 22.37
CA GLY A 23 -3.60 -23.49 21.65
C GLY A 23 -4.34 -24.60 20.93
N SER A 24 -3.97 -24.82 19.67
CA SER A 24 -4.15 -26.09 18.97
C SER A 24 -3.03 -26.20 17.94
N LEU A 25 -2.23 -27.25 18.07
CA LEU A 25 -1.26 -27.69 17.07
C LEU A 25 -2.06 -28.17 15.85
N LEU A 26 -2.18 -27.30 14.85
CA LEU A 26 -2.55 -27.69 13.50
C LEU A 26 -1.30 -27.54 12.65
N SER A 27 -0.88 -28.64 12.03
CA SER A 27 0.07 -28.64 10.92
C SER A 27 -0.55 -27.84 9.78
N ALA A 28 -0.30 -26.52 9.76
CA ALA A 28 -0.66 -25.67 8.65
C ALA A 28 0.24 -26.07 7.47
N GLY A 29 -0.36 -26.73 6.48
CA GLY A 29 0.29 -26.98 5.20
C GLY A 29 0.84 -25.68 4.63
N ARG A 30 2.14 -25.69 4.32
CA ARG A 30 2.89 -24.81 3.41
C ARG A 30 2.20 -23.48 3.08
N GLY A 31 2.10 -22.61 4.07
CA GLY A 31 1.85 -21.19 3.88
C GLY A 31 3.12 -20.48 3.40
N ASP A 32 2.92 -19.35 2.74
CA ASP A 32 3.90 -18.30 2.40
C ASP A 32 4.71 -18.46 1.11
N THR A 33 4.11 -18.03 -0.02
CA THR A 33 4.81 -17.84 -1.30
C THR A 33 4.88 -16.38 -1.78
N PHE A 34 4.82 -15.40 -0.88
CA PHE A 34 4.98 -13.98 -1.26
C PHE A 34 5.89 -13.16 -0.32
N THR A 35 6.76 -13.83 0.43
CA THR A 35 7.81 -13.14 1.20
C THR A 35 8.99 -12.84 0.26
N ILE A 36 9.30 -11.55 0.12
CA ILE A 36 10.48 -11.06 -0.60
C ILE A 36 11.71 -11.45 0.20
N ASN A 37 12.65 -12.13 -0.48
CA ASN A 37 13.92 -12.48 0.13
C ASN A 37 14.80 -11.22 0.26
N CYS A 38 15.74 -11.23 1.20
CA CYS A 38 16.63 -10.10 1.40
C CYS A 38 17.74 -10.00 0.33
N SER A 39 17.66 -10.78 -0.75
CA SER A 39 18.60 -10.71 -1.86
C SER A 39 18.39 -9.39 -2.59
N GLY A 40 19.36 -8.48 -2.49
CA GLY A 40 19.26 -7.11 -3.00
C GLY A 40 18.95 -6.06 -1.94
N PHE A 41 18.81 -6.45 -0.66
CA PHE A 41 18.80 -5.50 0.46
C PHE A 41 20.23 -5.36 0.96
N ASP A 42 20.79 -4.16 0.90
CA ASP A 42 22.14 -3.87 1.38
C ASP A 42 22.17 -2.60 2.24
N ARG A 43 23.38 -2.19 2.66
CA ARG A 43 23.56 -0.98 3.48
C ARG A 43 23.30 0.34 2.72
N TYR A 44 23.26 0.29 1.40
CA TYR A 44 23.06 1.44 0.52
C TYR A 44 21.61 1.56 0.05
N GLY A 45 20.80 0.51 0.20
CA GLY A 45 19.37 0.55 -0.05
C GLY A 45 18.81 -0.81 -0.43
N VAL A 46 17.85 -0.79 -1.36
CA VAL A 46 17.21 -2.00 -1.88
C VAL A 46 17.21 -1.95 -3.41
N ASP A 47 17.74 -3.01 -4.02
CA ASP A 47 17.69 -3.23 -5.46
C ASP A 47 16.23 -3.35 -5.93
N PRO A 48 15.76 -2.53 -6.88
CA PRO A 48 14.42 -2.66 -7.46
C PRO A 48 14.11 -4.07 -8.00
N ALA A 49 15.12 -4.84 -8.42
CA ALA A 49 14.94 -6.21 -8.90
C ALA A 49 14.31 -7.14 -7.85
N ALA A 50 14.50 -6.85 -6.56
CA ALA A 50 13.87 -7.61 -5.46
C ALA A 50 12.33 -7.54 -5.49
N PHE A 51 11.75 -6.54 -6.15
CA PHE A 51 10.31 -6.33 -6.27
C PHE A 51 9.75 -6.66 -7.65
N GLN A 52 10.55 -7.19 -8.58
CA GLN A 52 10.11 -7.42 -9.96
C GLN A 52 8.84 -8.27 -10.05
N ALA A 53 8.75 -9.33 -9.25
CA ALA A 53 7.55 -10.19 -9.21
C ALA A 53 6.28 -9.46 -8.73
N VAL A 54 6.42 -8.40 -7.93
CA VAL A 54 5.31 -7.52 -7.54
C VAL A 54 4.96 -6.57 -8.68
N PHE A 55 5.98 -5.99 -9.33
CA PHE A 55 5.81 -5.05 -10.43
C PHE A 55 5.13 -5.67 -11.65
N ASP A 56 5.47 -6.92 -11.96
CA ASP A 56 4.85 -7.69 -13.06
C ASP A 56 3.33 -7.90 -12.85
N ARG A 57 2.85 -7.76 -11.60
CA ARG A 57 1.46 -7.95 -11.21
C ARG A 57 0.70 -6.64 -10.98
N LYS A 58 1.28 -5.49 -11.30
CA LYS A 58 0.68 -4.17 -11.05
C LYS A 58 -0.72 -3.98 -11.66
N ALA A 59 -1.04 -4.71 -12.73
CA ALA A 59 -2.34 -4.67 -13.39
C ALA A 59 -3.48 -5.29 -12.56
N PHE A 60 -3.16 -6.05 -11.50
CA PHE A 60 -4.14 -6.80 -10.73
C PHE A 60 -4.19 -6.35 -9.26
N ARG A 61 -5.40 -6.30 -8.71
CA ARG A 61 -5.62 -6.03 -7.28
C ARG A 61 -4.82 -7.01 -6.42
N PRO A 62 -4.01 -6.53 -5.46
CA PRO A 62 -3.13 -7.40 -4.70
C PRO A 62 -3.92 -8.11 -3.59
N VAL A 63 -4.50 -9.26 -3.92
CA VAL A 63 -5.25 -10.11 -2.99
C VAL A 63 -4.80 -11.56 -3.09
N VAL A 64 -4.75 -12.23 -1.95
CA VAL A 64 -4.54 -13.69 -1.90
C VAL A 64 -5.86 -14.44 -2.11
N ASN A 65 -6.95 -13.90 -1.55
CA ASN A 65 -8.30 -14.42 -1.67
C ASN A 65 -9.22 -13.31 -2.21
N TYR A 66 -9.83 -13.55 -3.37
CA TYR A 66 -10.69 -12.56 -4.04
C TYR A 66 -11.98 -12.23 -3.28
N SER A 67 -12.42 -13.11 -2.39
CA SER A 67 -13.59 -12.90 -1.53
C SER A 67 -13.32 -11.89 -0.41
N ILE A 68 -12.05 -11.54 -0.13
CA ILE A 68 -11.67 -10.56 0.89
C ILE A 68 -11.58 -9.17 0.26
N PRO A 69 -12.25 -8.15 0.81
CA PRO A 69 -12.17 -6.79 0.31
C PRO A 69 -10.78 -6.17 0.59
N THR A 70 -10.33 -5.30 -0.31
CA THR A 70 -9.18 -4.43 -0.06
C THR A 70 -9.67 -3.16 0.63
N HIS A 71 -9.24 -2.95 1.89
CA HIS A 71 -9.51 -1.70 2.58
C HIS A 71 -8.57 -0.61 2.07
N VAL A 72 -9.16 0.47 1.54
CA VAL A 72 -8.46 1.68 1.10
C VAL A 72 -8.87 2.81 2.02
N ASN A 73 -7.90 3.42 2.70
CA ASN A 73 -8.11 4.62 3.51
C ASN A 73 -7.69 5.83 2.69
N ILE A 74 -8.64 6.73 2.47
CA ILE A 74 -8.44 7.97 1.72
C ILE A 74 -8.66 9.12 2.70
N SER A 75 -7.65 9.96 2.81
CA SER A 75 -7.77 11.26 3.47
C SER A 75 -7.34 12.34 2.49
N PHE A 76 -7.99 13.50 2.57
CA PHE A 76 -7.63 14.62 1.73
C PHE A 76 -7.55 15.89 2.56
N THR A 77 -6.67 16.79 2.12
CA THR A 77 -6.55 18.13 2.66
C THR A 77 -6.80 19.11 1.53
N MET A 78 -7.89 19.87 1.62
CA MET A 78 -8.13 20.99 0.70
C MET A 78 -7.21 22.14 1.08
N SER A 79 -6.26 22.44 0.19
CA SER A 79 -5.25 23.47 0.47
C SER A 79 -5.72 24.85 0.05
N ALA A 80 -6.42 24.93 -1.07
CA ALA A 80 -6.93 26.18 -1.62
C ALA A 80 -8.12 25.94 -2.55
N ILE A 81 -9.01 26.92 -2.57
CA ILE A 81 -9.99 27.13 -3.63
C ILE A 81 -9.35 28.12 -4.58
N VAL A 82 -9.04 27.67 -5.80
CA VAL A 82 -8.31 28.46 -6.79
C VAL A 82 -9.27 29.38 -7.54
N GLU A 83 -10.43 28.86 -7.92
CA GLU A 83 -11.41 29.60 -8.72
C GLU A 83 -12.82 29.09 -8.46
N VAL A 84 -13.79 29.99 -8.56
CA VAL A 84 -15.23 29.68 -8.49
C VAL A 84 -15.95 30.46 -9.59
N ASP A 85 -16.63 29.75 -10.47
CA ASP A 85 -17.59 30.30 -11.42
C ASP A 85 -19.00 29.91 -10.99
N ALA A 86 -19.72 30.86 -10.40
CA ALA A 86 -21.07 30.62 -9.92
C ALA A 86 -22.12 30.50 -11.04
N GLN A 87 -21.86 31.06 -12.23
CA GLN A 87 -22.78 30.98 -13.37
C GLN A 87 -22.68 29.60 -14.03
N LEU A 88 -21.47 29.06 -14.12
CA LEU A 88 -21.21 27.73 -14.65
C LEU A 88 -21.22 26.62 -13.59
N GLN A 89 -21.37 26.97 -12.31
CA GLN A 89 -21.28 26.05 -11.16
C GLN A 89 -19.95 25.28 -11.12
N LEU A 90 -18.86 25.92 -11.53
CA LEU A 90 -17.53 25.29 -11.55
C LEU A 90 -16.68 25.77 -10.38
N MET A 91 -15.98 24.84 -9.75
CA MET A 91 -15.04 25.13 -8.67
C MET A 91 -13.72 24.40 -8.91
N THR A 92 -12.64 25.17 -9.02
CA THR A 92 -11.28 24.62 -9.13
C THR A 92 -10.62 24.66 -7.76
N SER A 93 -10.15 23.51 -7.26
CA SER A 93 -9.48 23.40 -5.96
C SER A 93 -8.16 22.64 -6.04
N PHE A 94 -7.27 22.91 -5.09
CA PHE A 94 -6.02 22.17 -4.93
C PHE A 94 -6.11 21.27 -3.70
N LEU A 95 -6.11 19.96 -3.94
CA LEU A 95 -6.24 18.93 -2.90
C LEU A 95 -4.95 18.14 -2.74
N TRP A 96 -4.52 17.92 -1.50
CA TRP A 96 -3.55 16.86 -1.18
C TRP A 96 -4.32 15.58 -0.89
N LEU A 97 -4.12 14.55 -1.70
CA LEU A 97 -4.71 13.23 -1.50
C LEU A 97 -3.69 12.29 -0.85
N ASN A 98 -4.11 11.65 0.24
CA ASN A 98 -3.36 10.59 0.90
C ASN A 98 -4.17 9.30 0.81
N VAL A 99 -3.64 8.34 0.06
CA VAL A 99 -4.27 7.05 -0.22
C VAL A 99 -3.41 5.95 0.37
N ILE A 100 -3.99 5.14 1.25
CA ILE A 100 -3.31 4.09 2.00
C ILE A 100 -4.06 2.78 1.79
N TRP A 101 -3.34 1.74 1.37
CA TRP A 101 -3.86 0.38 1.25
C TRP A 101 -2.79 -0.64 1.63
N TYR A 102 -3.23 -1.87 1.90
CA TYR A 102 -2.33 -2.98 2.19
C TYR A 102 -2.09 -3.84 0.95
N ASN A 103 -0.82 -4.14 0.66
CA ASN A 103 -0.43 -5.08 -0.39
C ASN A 103 0.17 -6.36 0.24
N PRO A 104 -0.53 -7.50 0.21
CA PRO A 104 -0.05 -8.75 0.80
C PRO A 104 1.17 -9.35 0.09
N PHE A 105 1.52 -8.91 -1.12
CA PHE A 105 2.68 -9.41 -1.88
C PHE A 105 3.98 -8.68 -1.54
N ILE A 106 3.92 -7.63 -0.71
CA ILE A 106 5.08 -6.84 -0.32
C ILE A 106 5.34 -7.09 1.15
N ARG A 107 6.06 -8.17 1.44
CA ARG A 107 6.43 -8.56 2.81
C ARG A 107 7.86 -9.05 2.83
N TRP A 108 8.65 -8.63 3.81
CA TRP A 108 10.00 -9.13 4.06
C TRP A 108 10.27 -9.17 5.57
N ASN A 109 11.39 -9.74 6.00
CA ASN A 109 11.81 -9.73 7.40
C ASN A 109 12.91 -8.67 7.64
N PRO A 110 12.66 -7.56 8.37
CA PRO A 110 13.64 -6.53 8.66
C PRO A 110 14.87 -7.08 9.36
N GLU A 111 14.72 -8.06 10.25
CA GLU A 111 15.87 -8.65 10.97
C GLU A 111 16.83 -9.38 10.01
N GLU A 112 16.30 -9.93 8.91
CA GLU A 112 17.11 -10.56 7.85
C GLU A 112 17.54 -9.56 6.77
N CYS A 113 16.81 -8.45 6.62
CA CYS A 113 16.98 -7.46 5.56
C CYS A 113 17.60 -6.15 6.10
N GLY A 114 18.61 -6.24 6.97
CA GLY A 114 19.40 -5.09 7.43
C GLY A 114 18.63 -4.04 8.25
N GLY A 115 17.54 -4.43 8.90
CA GLY A 115 16.69 -3.55 9.70
C GLY A 115 15.73 -2.67 8.90
N ILE A 116 15.66 -2.82 7.57
CA ILE A 116 14.83 -1.98 6.70
C ILE A 116 13.36 -2.28 6.97
N ARG A 117 12.58 -1.25 7.36
CA ARG A 117 11.13 -1.39 7.68
C ARG A 117 10.21 -0.70 6.70
N LYS A 118 10.73 0.27 5.95
CA LYS A 118 10.02 1.08 4.98
C LYS A 118 10.90 1.36 3.80
N ILE A 119 10.30 1.41 2.62
CA ILE A 119 10.94 1.79 1.37
C ILE A 119 9.97 2.66 0.58
N SER A 120 10.51 3.51 -0.30
CA SER A 120 9.72 4.34 -1.19
C SER A 120 9.85 3.82 -2.61
N ILE A 121 8.73 3.54 -3.25
CA ILE A 121 8.67 3.09 -4.65
C ILE A 121 7.70 4.00 -5.41
N ALA A 122 7.98 4.26 -6.69
CA ALA A 122 7.07 5.01 -7.52
C ALA A 122 5.75 4.25 -7.70
N ALA A 123 4.64 4.98 -7.61
CA ALA A 123 3.28 4.48 -7.74
C ALA A 123 3.04 3.59 -8.96
N GLU A 124 3.64 3.98 -10.08
CA GLU A 124 3.48 3.39 -11.42
C GLU A 124 3.92 1.92 -11.52
N TYR A 125 4.68 1.44 -10.54
CA TYR A 125 5.11 0.05 -10.42
C TYR A 125 4.16 -0.81 -9.58
N LEU A 126 3.17 -0.21 -8.95
CA LEU A 126 2.24 -0.89 -8.06
C LEU A 126 0.81 -0.82 -8.60
N TRP A 127 -0.02 -1.76 -8.18
CA TRP A 127 -1.46 -1.61 -8.34
C TRP A 127 -1.94 -0.41 -7.52
N LEU A 128 -2.78 0.42 -8.14
CA LEU A 128 -3.43 1.58 -7.52
C LEU A 128 -4.94 1.36 -7.56
N PRO A 129 -5.68 1.72 -6.49
CA PRO A 129 -7.13 1.72 -6.54
C PRO A 129 -7.63 2.79 -7.50
N ASP A 130 -8.66 2.46 -8.28
CA ASP A 130 -9.35 3.43 -9.14
C ASP A 130 -10.20 4.37 -8.27
N ILE A 131 -9.92 5.66 -8.34
CA ILE A 131 -10.59 6.70 -7.54
C ILE A 131 -11.18 7.73 -8.51
N PHE A 132 -12.48 7.95 -8.39
CA PHE A 132 -13.22 8.96 -9.14
C PHE A 132 -13.93 9.89 -8.16
N ILE A 133 -14.01 11.16 -8.52
CA ILE A 133 -14.77 12.17 -7.78
C ILE A 133 -16.02 12.43 -8.62
N GLU A 134 -17.18 12.08 -8.07
CA GLU A 134 -18.47 12.34 -8.69
C GLU A 134 -19.09 13.59 -8.05
N GLU A 135 -19.61 14.47 -8.89
CA GLU A 135 -20.47 15.58 -8.47
C GLU A 135 -21.92 15.08 -8.44
N LEU A 136 -22.60 15.24 -7.30
CA LEU A 136 -24.00 14.82 -7.10
C LEU A 136 -24.94 16.02 -6.99
#